data_AF-A0A8X6YWJ6-F1
#
_entry.id   AF-A0A8X6YWJ6-F1
#
_cell.length_a   1.000
_cell.length_b   1.000
_cell.length_c   1.000
_cell.angle_alpha   90.00
_cell.angle_beta   90.00
_cell.angle_gamma   90.00
#
_symmetry.space_group_name_H-M   'P 1'
#
loop_
_entity.id
_entity.type
_entity.pdbx_description
1 polymer ?
#
loop_
_entity_poly.entity_id
_entity_poly.type
_entity_poly.pdbx_seq_one_letter_code
_entity_poly.pdbx_strand_id
1 'polypeptide(L)'
;MILNRRFSRPADRAQGITFVEIMIGIAIFGLIISMLLPVLNSYLNQMRRTKTETNLRFVKMEVEKFKMHTGQYPASVQDLMVRPSDQKLGARWAGPYVEDDRILIDGWNHDIMYQRTPGQQPPYQLYSWGRGGEGSPQDEWISGWTV
;
A
#
# COMPACT_ATOMS: atom_id res chain seq x y z
N MET A 1 -22.10 -40.59 65.05
CA MET A 1 -23.31 -40.28 64.26
C MET A 1 -23.02 -39.04 63.42
N ILE A 2 -22.62 -39.20 62.16
CA ILE A 2 -22.28 -38.08 61.26
C ILE A 2 -23.32 -38.08 60.14
N LEU A 3 -24.18 -37.05 60.10
CA LEU A 3 -25.18 -36.86 59.06
C LEU A 3 -24.53 -36.28 57.81
N ASN A 4 -24.36 -37.12 56.79
CA ASN A 4 -23.92 -36.72 55.46
C ASN A 4 -25.08 -36.02 54.72
N ARG A 5 -25.20 -34.69 54.89
CA ARG A 5 -26.13 -33.88 54.09
C ARG A 5 -25.50 -33.63 52.71
N ARG A 6 -25.91 -34.42 51.72
CA ARG A 6 -25.65 -34.11 50.30
C ARG A 6 -26.42 -32.83 49.94
N PHE A 7 -25.70 -31.74 49.73
CA PHE A 7 -26.26 -30.55 49.09
C PHE A 7 -26.53 -30.86 47.62
N SER A 8 -27.77 -31.15 47.27
CA SER A 8 -28.22 -31.15 45.87
C SER A 8 -28.13 -29.73 45.35
N ARG A 9 -27.18 -29.44 44.46
CA ARG A 9 -27.17 -28.17 43.70
C ARG A 9 -28.45 -28.13 42.86
N PRO A 10 -29.24 -27.04 42.88
CA PRO A 10 -30.33 -26.90 41.93
C PRO A 10 -29.73 -27.00 40.53
N ALA A 11 -30.30 -27.87 39.70
CA ALA A 11 -29.91 -27.94 38.29
C ALA A 11 -30.21 -26.57 37.68
N ASP A 12 -29.18 -25.85 37.25
CA ASP A 12 -29.35 -24.65 36.45
C ASP A 12 -30.18 -25.06 35.24
N ARG A 13 -31.42 -24.54 35.15
CA ARG A 13 -32.24 -24.71 33.97
C ARG A 13 -31.49 -24.04 32.83
N ALA A 14 -30.89 -24.83 31.95
CA ALA A 14 -30.35 -24.34 30.70
C ALA A 14 -31.50 -23.69 29.94
N GLN A 15 -31.55 -22.36 29.96
CA GLN A 15 -32.50 -21.59 29.16
C GLN A 15 -32.05 -21.72 27.70
N GLY A 16 -32.93 -22.25 26.85
CA GLY A 16 -32.67 -22.33 25.42
C GLY A 16 -32.74 -20.95 24.77
N ILE A 17 -31.87 -20.71 23.77
CA ILE A 17 -31.88 -19.48 22.97
C ILE A 17 -33.20 -19.41 22.21
N THR A 18 -33.87 -18.25 22.25
CA THR A 18 -35.12 -18.04 21.50
C THR A 18 -34.85 -17.59 20.07
N PHE A 19 -35.77 -17.86 19.14
CA PHE A 19 -35.65 -17.39 17.75
C PHE A 19 -35.52 -15.85 17.68
N VAL A 20 -36.27 -15.15 18.51
CA VAL A 20 -36.27 -13.67 18.60
C VAL A 20 -34.90 -13.13 19.03
N GLU A 21 -34.22 -13.81 19.94
CA GLU A 21 -32.89 -13.42 20.42
C GLU A 21 -31.83 -13.48 19.31
N ILE A 22 -31.90 -14.51 18.46
CA ILE A 22 -31.05 -14.62 17.28
C ILE A 22 -31.39 -13.53 16.25
N MET A 23 -32.68 -13.22 16.05
CA MET A 23 -33.09 -12.14 15.13
C MET A 23 -32.58 -10.78 15.58
N ILE A 24 -32.74 -10.43 16.86
CA ILE A 24 -32.24 -9.18 17.44
C ILE A 24 -30.71 -9.14 17.34
N GLY A 25 -30.03 -10.26 17.62
CA GLY A 25 -28.58 -10.35 17.49
C GLY A 25 -28.07 -10.09 16.08
N ILE A 26 -28.68 -10.71 15.07
CA ILE A 26 -28.30 -10.50 13.66
C ILE A 26 -28.62 -9.07 13.21
N ALA A 27 -29.74 -8.49 13.66
CA ALA A 27 -30.09 -7.10 13.36
C ALA A 27 -29.03 -6.12 13.91
N ILE A 28 -28.63 -6.28 15.18
CA ILE A 28 -27.57 -5.45 15.79
C ILE A 28 -26.23 -5.66 15.07
N PHE A 29 -25.89 -6.91 14.72
CA PHE A 29 -24.67 -7.22 14.00
C PHE A 29 -24.62 -6.56 12.61
N GLY A 30 -25.73 -6.58 11.86
CA GLY A 30 -25.85 -5.90 10.58
C GLY A 30 -25.65 -4.38 10.69
N LEU A 31 -26.20 -3.76 11.73
CA LEU A 31 -25.99 -2.34 12.02
C LEU A 31 -24.52 -2.03 12.31
N ILE A 32 -23.84 -2.85 13.12
CA ILE A 32 -22.41 -2.67 13.42
C ILE A 32 -21.57 -2.79 12.15
N ILE A 33 -21.76 -3.84 11.33
CA ILE A 33 -20.99 -4.01 10.09
C ILE A 33 -21.14 -2.81 9.16
N SER A 34 -22.37 -2.28 9.02
CA SER A 34 -22.63 -1.16 8.12
C SER A 34 -21.80 0.09 8.45
N MET A 35 -21.54 0.34 9.74
CA MET A 35 -20.76 1.48 10.21
C MET A 35 -19.25 1.27 10.07
N LEU A 36 -18.79 0.02 10.02
CA LEU A 36 -17.36 -0.32 9.96
C LEU A 36 -16.78 -0.18 8.56
N LEU A 37 -17.56 -0.43 7.50
CA LEU A 37 -17.06 -0.43 6.11
C LEU A 37 -16.39 0.89 5.68
N PRO A 38 -16.96 2.08 5.92
CA PRO A 38 -16.33 3.34 5.52
C PRO A 38 -15.01 3.61 6.24
N VAL A 39 -14.94 3.27 7.53
CA VAL A 39 -13.74 3.43 8.37
C VAL A 39 -12.60 2.56 7.85
N LEU A 40 -12.91 1.29 7.56
CA LEU A 40 -11.94 0.37 6.99
C LEU A 40 -11.42 0.87 5.63
N ASN A 41 -12.32 1.30 4.74
CA ASN A 41 -11.91 1.81 3.43
C ASN A 41 -11.03 3.07 3.54
N SER A 42 -11.34 3.98 4.46
CA SER A 42 -10.50 5.16 4.72
C SER A 42 -9.10 4.76 5.17
N TYR A 43 -9.00 3.82 6.13
CA TYR A 43 -7.73 3.31 6.61
C TYR A 43 -6.91 2.61 5.53
N LEU A 44 -7.55 1.76 4.72
CA LEU A 44 -6.90 1.09 3.59
C LEU A 44 -6.36 2.12 2.57
N ASN A 45 -7.14 3.15 2.24
CA ASN A 45 -6.68 4.20 1.32
C ASN A 45 -5.49 4.98 1.88
N GLN A 46 -5.46 5.26 3.18
CA GLN A 46 -4.31 5.89 3.83
C GLN A 46 -3.07 4.99 3.76
N MET A 47 -3.21 3.71 4.07
CA MET A 47 -2.12 2.72 3.97
C MET A 47 -1.56 2.64 2.55
N ARG A 48 -2.43 2.62 1.53
CA ARG A 48 -2.04 2.63 0.12
C ARG A 48 -1.26 3.88 -0.23
N ARG A 49 -1.74 5.06 0.17
CA ARG A 49 -1.06 6.34 -0.03
C ARG A 49 0.33 6.33 0.61
N THR A 50 0.44 5.95 1.89
CA THR A 50 1.73 5.89 2.59
C THR A 50 2.71 4.92 1.92
N LYS A 51 2.22 3.76 1.44
CA LYS A 51 3.03 2.83 0.64
C LYS A 51 3.54 3.50 -0.64
N THR A 52 2.66 4.18 -1.39
CA THR A 52 3.04 4.90 -2.61
C THR A 52 4.10 5.96 -2.35
N GLU A 53 3.91 6.80 -1.32
CA GLU A 53 4.86 7.85 -0.94
C GLU A 53 6.24 7.27 -0.58
N THR A 54 6.24 6.16 0.14
CA THR A 54 7.45 5.42 0.51
C THR A 54 8.16 4.87 -0.73
N ASN A 55 7.42 4.19 -1.62
CA ASN A 55 7.94 3.64 -2.86
C ASN A 55 8.52 4.72 -3.77
N LEU A 56 7.82 5.85 -3.95
CA LEU A 56 8.31 6.99 -4.72
C LEU A 56 9.62 7.55 -4.15
N ARG A 57 9.75 7.66 -2.82
CA ARG A 57 10.98 8.11 -2.17
C ARG A 57 12.14 7.14 -2.42
N PHE A 58 11.89 5.83 -2.36
CA PHE A 58 12.89 4.81 -2.69
C PHE A 58 13.32 4.90 -4.15
N VAL A 59 12.37 4.92 -5.08
CA VAL A 59 12.67 5.04 -6.53
C VAL A 59 13.47 6.30 -6.81
N LYS A 60 13.10 7.44 -6.22
CA LYS A 60 13.85 8.69 -6.34
C LYS A 60 15.30 8.54 -5.90
N MET A 61 15.53 7.92 -4.73
CA MET A 61 16.88 7.68 -4.22
C MET A 61 17.70 6.81 -5.18
N GLU A 62 17.10 5.75 -5.73
CA GLU A 62 17.76 4.86 -6.69
C GLU A 62 18.05 5.54 -8.03
N VAL A 63 17.16 6.41 -8.51
CA VAL A 63 17.39 7.27 -9.68
C VAL A 63 18.60 8.19 -9.47
N GLU A 64 18.72 8.81 -8.29
CA GLU A 64 19.88 9.66 -7.99
C GLU A 64 21.18 8.82 -7.88
N LYS A 65 21.12 7.62 -7.27
CA LYS A 65 22.27 6.70 -7.24
C LYS A 65 22.71 6.28 -8.65
N PHE A 66 21.76 5.93 -9.51
CA PHE A 66 22.02 5.62 -10.91
C PHE A 66 22.79 6.77 -11.59
N LYS A 67 22.35 8.01 -11.37
CA LYS A 67 23.03 9.20 -11.90
C LYS A 67 24.43 9.38 -11.32
N MET A 68 24.63 9.15 -10.02
CA MET A 68 25.95 9.25 -9.40
C MET A 68 26.95 8.28 -10.04
N HIS A 69 26.54 7.07 -10.37
CA HIS A 69 27.43 6.08 -10.98
C HIS A 69 27.63 6.30 -12.49
N THR A 70 26.54 6.48 -13.24
CA THR A 70 26.59 6.54 -14.71
C THR A 70 26.84 7.95 -15.25
N GLY A 71 26.65 8.98 -14.42
CA GLY A 71 26.72 10.39 -14.80
C GLY A 71 25.44 10.93 -15.46
N GLN A 72 24.42 10.10 -15.70
CA GLN A 72 23.18 10.49 -16.35
C GLN A 72 21.96 9.90 -15.64
N TYR A 73 20.81 10.57 -15.75
CA TYR A 73 19.55 9.98 -15.29
C TYR A 73 19.16 8.77 -16.16
N PRO A 74 18.50 7.74 -15.60
CA PRO A 74 18.05 6.57 -16.35
C PRO A 74 17.04 7.00 -17.42
N ALA A 75 17.01 6.32 -18.58
CA ALA A 75 16.05 6.62 -19.64
C ALA A 75 14.65 6.13 -19.28
N SER A 76 14.59 5.01 -18.57
CA SER A 76 13.37 4.37 -18.09
C SER A 76 13.55 3.85 -16.67
N VAL A 77 12.44 3.57 -15.96
CA VAL A 77 12.53 2.94 -14.62
C VAL A 77 13.19 1.57 -14.70
N GLN A 78 13.03 0.87 -15.83
CA GLN A 78 13.61 -0.45 -16.07
C GLN A 78 15.14 -0.44 -16.01
N ASP A 79 15.80 0.67 -16.32
CA ASP A 79 17.26 0.82 -16.21
C ASP A 79 17.78 0.75 -14.76
N LEU A 80 16.89 0.90 -13.77
CA LEU A 80 17.20 0.70 -12.36
C LEU A 80 17.32 -0.79 -12.01
N MET A 81 16.61 -1.65 -12.72
CA MET A 81 16.60 -3.10 -12.48
C MET A 81 17.55 -3.83 -13.41
N VAL A 82 17.56 -3.43 -14.69
CA VAL A 82 18.34 -4.09 -15.74
C VAL A 82 19.41 -3.13 -16.23
N ARG A 83 20.60 -3.68 -16.47
CA ARG A 83 21.71 -2.92 -17.04
C ARG A 83 21.29 -2.30 -18.39
N PRO A 84 21.45 -0.98 -18.57
CA PRO A 84 21.16 -0.32 -19.84
C PRO A 84 21.98 -0.91 -21.00
N SER A 85 21.38 -0.96 -22.20
CA SER A 85 22.03 -1.44 -23.42
C SER A 85 23.09 -0.49 -23.97
N ASP A 86 23.07 0.79 -23.55
CA ASP A 86 24.10 1.77 -23.90
C ASP A 86 25.45 1.34 -23.30
N GLN A 87 26.46 1.20 -24.16
CA GLN A 87 27.77 0.67 -23.76
C GLN A 87 28.49 1.56 -22.74
N LYS A 88 28.35 2.89 -22.83
CA LYS A 88 29.01 3.85 -21.93
C LYS A 88 28.33 3.87 -20.57
N LEU A 89 26.99 3.90 -20.55
CA LEU A 89 26.20 3.85 -19.31
C LEU A 89 26.35 2.50 -18.64
N GLY A 90 26.22 1.43 -19.42
CA GLY A 90 26.34 0.07 -18.95
C GLY A 90 27.72 -0.25 -18.38
N ALA A 91 28.81 0.40 -18.84
CA ALA A 91 30.14 0.21 -18.27
C ALA A 91 30.31 0.79 -16.86
N ARG A 92 29.52 1.82 -16.52
CA ARG A 92 29.54 2.48 -15.20
C ARG A 92 28.37 2.07 -14.30
N TRP A 93 27.48 1.23 -14.81
CA TRP A 93 26.32 0.75 -14.08
C TRP A 93 26.77 -0.22 -12.97
N ALA A 94 26.35 0.04 -11.73
CA ALA A 94 26.70 -0.75 -10.56
C ALA A 94 25.46 -1.35 -9.86
N GLY A 95 24.36 -1.51 -10.60
CA GLY A 95 23.10 -2.06 -10.10
C GLY A 95 23.09 -3.59 -10.01
N PRO A 96 21.91 -4.21 -9.81
CA PRO A 96 20.58 -3.59 -9.82
C PRO A 96 20.37 -2.61 -8.67
N TYR A 97 19.81 -1.44 -8.98
CA TYR A 97 19.45 -0.41 -7.99
C TYR A 97 18.10 -0.73 -7.33
N VAL A 98 17.22 -1.41 -8.07
CA VAL A 98 15.96 -1.95 -7.57
C VAL A 98 15.98 -3.46 -7.78
N GLU A 99 15.90 -4.20 -6.68
CA GLU A 99 15.85 -5.68 -6.70
C GLU A 99 14.40 -6.20 -6.77
N ASP A 100 13.48 -5.52 -6.07
CA ASP A 100 12.05 -5.88 -5.99
C ASP A 100 11.22 -4.97 -6.91
N ASP A 101 10.62 -5.55 -7.95
CA ASP A 101 9.75 -4.85 -8.90
C ASP A 101 8.50 -4.25 -8.24
N ARG A 102 8.09 -4.79 -7.08
CA ARG A 102 6.95 -4.29 -6.30
C ARG A 102 7.17 -2.88 -5.77
N ILE A 103 8.42 -2.41 -5.71
CA ILE A 103 8.74 -1.02 -5.35
C ILE A 103 8.31 -0.07 -6.48
N LEU A 104 8.26 -0.55 -7.73
CA LEU A 104 7.81 0.22 -8.88
C LEU A 104 6.28 0.25 -9.02
N ILE A 105 5.56 -0.42 -8.12
CA ILE A 105 4.10 -0.48 -8.09
C ILE A 105 3.59 0.30 -6.88
N ASP A 106 2.56 1.09 -7.06
CA ASP A 106 1.96 1.91 -6.02
C ASP A 106 1.01 1.11 -5.08
N GLY A 107 0.38 1.80 -4.13
CA GLY A 107 -0.59 1.20 -3.21
C GLY A 107 -1.89 0.72 -3.85
N TRP A 108 -2.25 1.23 -5.02
CA TRP A 108 -3.44 0.82 -5.78
C TRP A 108 -3.12 -0.18 -6.90
N ASN A 109 -1.89 -0.67 -6.94
CA ASN A 109 -1.40 -1.62 -7.93
C ASN A 109 -1.28 -1.03 -9.35
N HIS A 110 -0.95 0.25 -9.43
CA HIS A 110 -0.55 0.93 -10.66
C HIS A 110 0.97 1.11 -10.71
N ASP A 111 1.53 1.12 -11.91
CA ASP A 111 2.96 1.38 -12.10
C ASP A 111 3.30 2.83 -11.73
N ILE A 112 4.47 3.03 -11.15
CA ILE A 112 5.05 4.36 -10.92
C ILE A 112 5.52 4.93 -12.24
N MET A 113 5.09 6.15 -12.53
CA MET A 113 5.45 6.87 -13.74
C MET A 113 6.75 7.63 -13.55
N TYR A 114 7.65 7.49 -14.51
CA TYR A 114 8.90 8.23 -14.59
C TYR A 114 9.06 8.81 -15.99
N GLN A 115 9.35 10.10 -16.05
CA GLN A 115 9.61 10.78 -17.31
C GLN A 115 10.73 11.79 -17.15
N ARG A 116 11.78 11.68 -17.96
CA ARG A 116 12.85 12.69 -17.98
C ARG A 116 12.32 14.01 -18.55
N THR A 117 12.74 15.12 -17.95
CA THR A 117 12.47 16.48 -18.42
C THR A 117 13.78 17.25 -18.56
N PRO A 118 14.53 17.01 -19.66
CA PRO A 118 15.80 17.71 -19.89
C PRO A 118 15.61 19.23 -19.87
N GLY A 119 16.46 19.94 -19.12
CA GLY A 119 16.45 21.41 -19.05
C GLY A 119 15.37 22.01 -18.14
N GLN A 120 14.54 21.20 -17.48
CA GLN A 120 13.59 21.68 -16.46
C GLN A 120 14.06 21.32 -15.05
N GLN A 121 13.54 22.06 -14.06
CA GLN A 121 13.60 21.66 -12.66
C GLN A 121 12.18 21.29 -12.19
N PRO A 122 11.95 20.06 -11.71
CA PRO A 122 12.92 18.97 -11.52
C PRO A 122 13.41 18.32 -12.83
N PRO A 123 14.58 17.67 -12.83
CA PRO A 123 15.19 17.06 -14.02
C PRO A 123 14.43 15.84 -14.56
N TYR A 124 13.47 15.33 -13.79
CA TYR A 124 12.52 14.30 -14.17
C TYR A 124 11.24 14.44 -13.36
N GLN A 125 10.14 13.98 -13.93
CA GLN A 125 8.90 13.74 -13.23
C GLN A 125 8.89 12.31 -12.70
N LEU A 126 8.45 12.16 -11.46
CA LEU A 126 8.27 10.88 -10.79
C LEU A 126 6.95 10.97 -10.01
N TYR A 127 5.96 10.17 -10.37
CA TYR A 127 4.64 10.25 -9.76
C TYR A 127 3.87 8.93 -9.85
N SER A 128 2.82 8.81 -9.04
CA SER A 128 1.76 7.82 -9.19
C SER A 128 0.45 8.55 -9.49
N TRP A 129 -0.39 7.91 -10.30
CA TRP A 129 -1.75 8.38 -10.63
C TRP A 129 -2.70 8.38 -9.42
N GLY A 130 -2.29 7.80 -8.30
CA GLY A 130 -3.09 7.69 -7.09
C GLY A 130 -4.24 6.69 -7.25
N ARG A 131 -5.35 6.96 -6.57
CA ARG A 131 -6.50 6.06 -6.48
C ARG A 131 -7.20 5.85 -7.84
N GLY A 132 -7.33 6.90 -8.64
CA GLY A 132 -8.03 6.86 -9.92
C GLY A 132 -7.30 6.11 -11.03
N GLY A 133 -5.97 5.90 -10.91
CA GLY A 133 -5.18 5.27 -11.97
C GLY A 133 -5.00 6.17 -13.19
N GLU A 134 -4.54 5.58 -14.30
CA GLU A 134 -4.25 6.33 -15.53
C GLU A 134 -5.46 7.16 -15.99
N GLY A 135 -5.22 8.46 -16.24
CA GLY A 135 -6.27 9.41 -16.61
C GLY A 135 -6.97 10.09 -15.42
N SER A 136 -6.54 9.83 -14.18
CA SER A 136 -7.03 10.55 -13.02
C SER A 136 -6.69 12.05 -13.08
N PRO A 137 -7.53 12.91 -12.48
CA PRO A 137 -7.21 14.33 -12.28
C PRO A 137 -5.86 14.54 -11.59
N GLN A 138 -5.14 15.60 -11.97
CA GLN A 138 -3.77 15.85 -11.48
C GLN A 138 -3.68 16.11 -9.96
N ASP A 139 -4.77 16.55 -9.33
CA ASP A 139 -4.87 16.73 -7.88
C ASP A 139 -4.90 15.41 -7.10
N GLU A 140 -5.23 14.29 -7.75
CA GLU A 140 -5.14 12.96 -7.14
C GLU A 140 -3.73 12.37 -7.22
N TRP A 141 -2.85 12.94 -8.05
CA TRP A 141 -1.52 12.41 -8.26
C TRP A 141 -0.64 12.58 -7.03
N ILE A 142 0.22 11.60 -6.80
CA ILE A 142 1.22 11.64 -5.73
C ILE A 142 2.58 11.84 -6.38
N SER A 143 3.18 13.01 -6.19
CA SER A 143 4.48 13.36 -6.78
C SER A 143 5.64 12.99 -5.86
N GLY A 144 6.68 12.35 -6.40
CA GLY A 144 7.95 12.05 -5.72
C GLY A 144 8.74 13.29 -5.28
N TRP A 145 8.30 14.48 -5.66
CA TRP A 145 8.92 15.76 -5.26
C TRP A 145 8.22 16.44 -4.08
N THR A 146 6.95 16.13 -3.85
CA THR A 146 6.15 16.71 -2.75
C THR A 146 6.12 15.84 -1.50
N VAL A 147 6.50 14.56 -1.63
CA VAL A 147 6.39 13.54 -0.59
C VAL A 147 7.57 13.46 0.36
#